data_AF-A0A519V5N6-F1
#
_entry.id   AF-A0A519V5N6-F1
#
_cell.length_a   1.000
_cell.length_b   1.000
_cell.length_c   1.000
_cell.angle_alpha   90.00
_cell.angle_beta   90.00
_cell.angle_gamma   90.00
#
_symmetry.space_group_name_H-M   'P 1'
#
loop_
_entity.id
_entity.type
_entity.pdbx_description
1 polymer ?
#
loop_
_entity_poly.entity_id
_entity_poly.type
_entity_poly.pdbx_seq_one_letter_code
_entity_poly.pdbx_strand_id
1 'polypeptide(L)'
;MKIISYNVNGIRAAATKGLFNWLQATDADMVCLQEVKALKEQIPEIVALIEQLGYHHYWFPAEKKGYSGVAILTKIKPNNISYGCGEPWIDAEGRVLRADFD
;
A
#
# COMPACT_ATOMS: atom_id res chain seq x y z
N MET A 1 8.48 -15.75 -6.76
CA MET A 1 7.63 -14.63 -6.31
C MET A 1 7.77 -14.48 -4.79
N LYS A 2 8.23 -13.33 -4.31
CA LYS A 2 8.37 -12.98 -2.90
C LYS A 2 7.30 -11.95 -2.53
N ILE A 3 6.36 -12.35 -1.69
CA ILE A 3 5.26 -11.51 -1.22
C ILE A 3 5.47 -11.25 0.27
N ILE A 4 5.42 -9.99 0.68
CA ILE A 4 5.51 -9.59 2.08
C ILE A 4 4.21 -8.90 2.49
N SER A 5 3.72 -9.20 3.69
CA SER A 5 2.66 -8.42 4.32
C SER A 5 3.25 -7.64 5.49
N TYR A 6 2.99 -6.34 5.56
CA TYR A 6 3.53 -5.47 6.59
C TYR A 6 2.52 -4.41 7.05
N ASN A 7 2.10 -4.53 8.29
CA ASN A 7 1.37 -3.47 8.97
C ASN A 7 2.35 -2.38 9.41
N VAL A 8 2.26 -1.19 8.79
CA VAL A 8 3.22 -0.10 8.99
C VAL A 8 2.83 0.88 10.09
N ASN A 9 1.59 0.78 10.60
CA ASN A 9 1.04 1.69 11.60
C ASN A 9 1.29 3.19 11.30
N GLY A 10 1.12 3.57 10.03
CA GLY A 10 1.34 4.91 9.51
C GLY A 10 2.53 4.97 8.54
N ILE A 11 2.23 5.16 7.25
CA ILE A 11 3.25 5.14 6.19
C ILE A 11 4.32 6.24 6.34
N ARG A 12 3.94 7.42 6.83
CA ARG A 12 4.88 8.52 7.09
C ARG A 12 5.88 8.17 8.19
N ALA A 13 5.43 7.53 9.27
CA ALA A 13 6.30 7.11 10.36
C ALA A 13 7.19 5.93 9.94
N ALA A 14 6.70 5.03 9.09
CA ALA A 14 7.54 3.98 8.52
C ALA A 14 8.61 4.55 7.58
N ALA A 15 8.27 5.55 6.75
CA ALA A 15 9.21 6.23 5.86
C ALA A 15 10.39 6.83 6.63
N THR A 16 10.13 7.55 7.74
CA THR A 16 11.21 8.12 8.58
C THR A 16 12.04 7.05 9.31
N LYS A 17 11.52 5.84 9.46
CA LYS A 17 12.19 4.68 10.08
C LYS A 17 12.85 3.74 9.08
N GLY A 18 13.07 4.18 7.85
CA GLY A 18 13.86 3.45 6.86
C GLY A 18 13.06 2.46 6.00
N LEU A 19 11.75 2.67 5.82
CA LEU A 19 10.92 1.83 4.94
C LEU A 19 11.53 1.61 3.55
N PHE A 20 12.11 2.64 2.92
CA PHE A 20 12.65 2.52 1.56
C PHE A 20 13.93 1.68 1.51
N ASN A 21 14.81 1.82 2.50
CA ASN A 21 15.99 0.97 2.63
C ASN A 21 15.57 -0.50 2.84
N TRP A 22 14.52 -0.71 3.63
CA TRP A 22 13.95 -2.04 3.84
C TRP A 22 13.30 -2.60 2.56
N LEU A 23 12.56 -1.80 1.80
CA LEU A 23 11.99 -2.20 0.51
C LEU A 23 13.06 -2.61 -0.51
N GLN A 24 14.17 -1.87 -0.58
CA GLN A 24 15.33 -2.21 -1.42
C GLN A 24 16.00 -3.50 -0.96
N ALA A 25 16.29 -3.62 0.35
CA ALA A 25 17.01 -4.77 0.89
C ALA A 25 16.22 -6.07 0.83
N THR A 26 14.90 -6.00 0.99
CA THR A 26 14.04 -7.18 0.91
C THR A 26 13.89 -7.70 -0.51
N ASP A 27 14.04 -6.84 -1.52
CA ASP A 27 13.84 -7.15 -2.93
C ASP A 27 12.56 -8.00 -3.15
N ALA A 28 11.44 -7.49 -2.64
CA ALA A 28 10.14 -8.13 -2.76
C ALA A 28 9.56 -7.95 -4.17
N ASP A 29 8.81 -8.93 -4.65
CA ASP A 29 8.01 -8.77 -5.87
C ASP A 29 6.72 -8.00 -5.56
N MET A 30 6.19 -8.20 -4.36
CA MET A 30 4.98 -7.55 -3.86
C MET A 30 5.03 -7.29 -2.36
N VAL A 31 4.49 -6.15 -1.94
CA VAL A 31 4.30 -5.79 -0.53
C VAL A 31 2.86 -5.33 -0.30
N CYS A 32 2.14 -6.02 0.58
CA CYS A 32 0.83 -5.63 1.07
C CYS A 32 0.99 -4.83 2.37
N LEU A 33 0.58 -3.56 2.35
CA LEU A 33 0.67 -2.65 3.48
C LEU A 33 -0.69 -2.47 4.16
N GLN A 34 -0.71 -2.52 5.49
CA GLN A 34 -1.90 -2.20 6.29
C GLN A 34 -1.63 -1.05 7.25
N GLU A 35 -2.70 -0.39 7.71
CA GLU A 35 -2.66 0.78 8.58
C GLU A 35 -1.80 1.90 7.97
N VAL A 36 -1.97 2.19 6.68
CA VAL A 36 -1.18 3.24 6.01
C VAL A 36 -1.51 4.64 6.54
N LYS A 37 -2.75 4.87 7.01
CA LYS A 37 -3.22 6.09 7.69
C LYS A 37 -2.96 7.38 6.91
N ALA A 38 -2.99 7.32 5.58
CA ALA A 38 -2.76 8.46 4.70
C ALA A 38 -3.54 8.33 3.39
N LEU A 39 -3.96 9.48 2.86
CA LEU A 39 -4.39 9.61 1.47
C LEU A 39 -3.14 9.73 0.59
N LYS A 40 -3.16 9.16 -0.62
CA LYS A 40 -2.03 9.20 -1.57
C LYS A 40 -1.59 10.64 -1.86
N GLU A 41 -2.54 11.56 -1.97
CA GLU A 41 -2.33 12.98 -2.28
C GLU A 41 -1.59 13.72 -1.17
N GLN A 42 -1.58 13.17 0.05
CA GLN A 42 -0.88 13.74 1.21
C GLN A 42 0.58 13.27 1.32
N ILE A 43 1.01 12.34 0.48
CA ILE A 43 2.33 11.70 0.55
C ILE A 43 3.05 11.65 -0.81
N PRO A 44 3.06 12.73 -1.60
CA PRO A 44 3.61 12.72 -2.97
C PRO A 44 5.07 12.28 -3.03
N GLU A 45 5.90 12.66 -2.06
CA GLU A 45 7.31 12.25 -1.98
C GLU A 45 7.47 10.74 -1.74
N ILE A 46 6.62 10.15 -0.89
CA ILE A 46 6.63 8.69 -0.63
C ILE A 46 6.23 7.95 -1.90
N VAL A 47 5.21 8.45 -2.61
CA VAL A 47 4.74 7.87 -3.88
C VAL A 47 5.86 7.92 -4.92
N ALA A 48 6.53 9.06 -5.07
CA ALA A 48 7.65 9.20 -6.01
C ALA A 48 8.80 8.23 -5.69
N LEU A 49 9.15 8.05 -4.42
CA LEU A 49 10.17 7.08 -4.01
C LEU A 49 9.76 5.63 -4.31
N ILE A 50 8.49 5.27 -4.08
CA ILE A 50 7.97 3.94 -4.44
C ILE A 50 8.07 3.69 -5.96
N GLU A 51 7.74 4.69 -6.77
CA GLU A 51 7.83 4.61 -8.23
C GLU A 51 9.30 4.51 -8.70
N GLN A 52 10.21 5.26 -8.08
CA GLN A 52 11.66 5.17 -8.36
C GLN A 52 12.23 3.79 -8.02
N LEU A 53 11.66 3.09 -7.04
CA LEU A 53 12.00 1.70 -6.71
C LEU A 53 11.41 0.67 -7.69
N GLY A 54 10.66 1.12 -8.71
CA GLY A 54 10.10 0.26 -9.75
C GLY A 54 8.79 -0.43 -9.36
N TYR A 55 8.12 0.01 -8.29
CA TYR A 55 6.83 -0.55 -7.89
C TYR A 55 5.67 0.24 -8.52
N HIS A 56 4.72 -0.50 -9.10
CA HIS A 56 3.34 -0.05 -9.22
C HIS A 56 2.70 -0.01 -7.82
N HIS A 57 1.78 0.93 -7.59
CA HIS A 57 1.14 1.10 -6.30
C HIS A 57 -0.35 1.35 -6.42
N TYR A 58 -1.10 0.78 -5.48
CA TYR A 58 -2.54 0.88 -5.40
C TYR A 58 -2.92 1.12 -3.94
N TRP A 59 -3.83 2.06 -3.69
CA TRP A 59 -4.14 2.56 -2.34
C TRP A 59 -5.65 2.55 -2.13
N PHE A 60 -6.09 2.00 -1.01
CA PHE A 60 -7.48 2.11 -0.56
C PHE A 60 -7.49 2.71 0.84
N PRO A 61 -7.58 4.06 0.96
CA PRO A 61 -7.60 4.72 2.25
C PRO A 61 -8.97 4.59 2.94
N ALA A 62 -8.99 4.72 4.27
CA ALA A 62 -10.24 4.91 4.99
C ALA A 62 -10.81 6.31 4.71
N GLU A 63 -12.14 6.45 4.76
CA GLU A 63 -12.82 7.74 4.71
C GLU A 63 -12.43 8.63 5.90
N LYS A 64 -12.27 8.02 7.08
CA LYS A 64 -11.74 8.70 8.26
C LYS A 64 -10.25 8.98 8.08
N LYS A 65 -9.91 10.26 7.92
CA LYS A 65 -8.53 10.72 7.77
C LYS A 65 -7.64 10.23 8.92
N GLY A 66 -6.46 9.70 8.57
CA GLY A 66 -5.49 9.20 9.55
C GLY A 66 -5.84 7.85 10.18
N TYR A 67 -6.85 7.15 9.68
CA TYR A 67 -7.29 5.84 10.17
C TYR A 67 -7.06 4.75 9.11
N SER A 68 -6.79 3.52 9.56
CA SER A 68 -6.75 2.29 8.75
C SER A 68 -6.07 2.48 7.37
N GLY A 69 -6.71 2.00 6.31
CA GLY A 69 -6.25 2.02 4.93
C GLY A 69 -5.24 0.93 4.60
N VAL A 70 -5.31 0.44 3.37
CA VAL A 70 -4.39 -0.57 2.81
C VAL A 70 -3.75 -0.10 1.51
N ALA A 71 -2.61 -0.68 1.17
CA ALA A 71 -1.97 -0.48 -0.12
C ALA A 71 -1.28 -1.76 -0.62
N ILE A 72 -1.16 -1.90 -1.94
CA ILE A 72 -0.35 -2.95 -2.58
C ILE A 72 0.74 -2.26 -3.38
N LEU A 73 1.99 -2.64 -3.12
CA LEU A 73 3.15 -2.31 -3.95
C LEU A 73 3.53 -3.56 -4.73
N THR A 74 3.69 -3.47 -6.05
CA THR A 74 4.03 -4.63 -6.89
C THR A 74 4.94 -4.24 -8.05
N LYS A 75 5.98 -5.04 -8.33
CA LYS A 75 6.82 -4.86 -9.52
C LYS A 75 6.14 -5.31 -10.81
N ILE A 76 5.10 -6.13 -10.68
CA ILE A 76 4.31 -6.67 -11.80
C ILE A 76 3.01 -5.89 -11.88
N LYS A 77 2.66 -5.39 -13.07
CA LYS A 77 1.36 -4.76 -13.29
C LYS A 77 0.26 -5.83 -13.18
N PRO A 78 -0.71 -5.69 -12.26
CA PRO A 78 -1.81 -6.64 -12.12
C PRO A 78 -2.80 -6.57 -13.28
N ASN A 79 -3.50 -7.67 -13.53
CA ASN A 79 -4.55 -7.79 -14.53
C ASN A 79 -5.79 -6.99 -14.14
N ASN A 80 -6.12 -7.01 -12.84
CA ASN A 80 -7.26 -6.32 -12.28
C ASN A 80 -6.95 -5.85 -10.85
N ILE A 81 -7.53 -4.71 -10.47
CA ILE A 81 -7.54 -4.20 -9.11
C ILE A 81 -8.99 -4.03 -8.66
N SER A 82 -9.33 -4.61 -7.51
CA SER A 82 -10.64 -4.44 -6.89
C SER A 82 -10.50 -3.76 -5.53
N TYR A 83 -11.25 -2.66 -5.37
CA TYR A 83 -11.31 -1.86 -4.16
C TYR A 83 -12.54 -2.26 -3.36
N GLY A 84 -12.34 -2.54 -2.07
CA GLY A 84 -13.41 -2.97 -1.19
C GLY A 84 -13.84 -4.43 -1.38
N CYS A 85 -14.79 -4.83 -0.56
CA CYS A 85 -15.40 -6.16 -0.55
C CYS A 85 -16.92 -6.12 -0.72
N GLY A 86 -17.52 -4.93 -0.88
CA GLY A 86 -18.95 -4.74 -1.03
C GLY A 86 -19.70 -4.58 0.30
N GLU A 87 -19.00 -4.65 1.43
CA GLU A 87 -19.55 -4.40 2.77
C GLU A 87 -19.29 -2.94 3.17
N PRO A 88 -20.31 -2.07 3.26
CA PRO A 88 -20.11 -0.63 3.39
C PRO A 88 -19.27 -0.21 4.59
N TRP A 89 -19.43 -0.88 5.73
CA TRP A 89 -18.68 -0.56 6.95
C TRP A 89 -17.21 -0.98 6.89
N ILE A 90 -16.86 -2.01 6.09
CA ILE A 90 -15.48 -2.42 5.84
C ILE A 90 -14.85 -1.49 4.82
N ASP A 91 -15.61 -1.16 3.78
CA ASP A 91 -15.14 -0.34 2.65
C ASP A 91 -14.91 1.11 3.07
N ALA A 92 -15.74 1.66 3.96
CA ALA A 92 -15.51 2.97 4.58
C ALA A 92 -14.20 3.04 5.39
N GLU A 93 -13.71 1.90 5.87
CA GLU A 93 -12.45 1.79 6.62
C GLU A 93 -11.25 1.43 5.73
N GLY A 94 -11.44 1.29 4.42
CA GLY A 94 -10.35 1.05 3.46
C GLY A 94 -9.58 -0.24 3.73
N ARG A 95 -10.25 -1.34 4.09
CA ARG A 95 -9.58 -2.55 4.60
C ARG A 95 -9.28 -3.64 3.57
N VAL A 96 -9.91 -3.59 2.40
CA VAL A 96 -9.80 -4.65 1.40
C VAL A 96 -9.34 -4.06 0.06
N LEU A 97 -8.22 -4.56 -0.43
CA LEU A 97 -7.68 -4.26 -1.74
C LEU A 97 -7.18 -5.56 -2.33
N ARG A 98 -7.66 -5.90 -3.53
CA ARG A 98 -7.29 -7.13 -4.23
C ARG A 98 -6.58 -6.78 -5.53
N ALA A 99 -5.50 -7.51 -5.81
CA ALA A 99 -4.80 -7.47 -7.08
C ALA A 99 -4.78 -8.89 -7.66
N ASP A 100 -5.27 -9.02 -8.90
CA ASP A 100 -5.39 -10.31 -9.59
C ASP A 100 -4.25 -10.45 -10.62
N PHE A 101 -3.62 -11.63 -10.67
CA PHE A 101 -2.48 -11.97 -11.53
C PHE A 101 -2.72 -13.33 -12.22
N ASP A 102 -1.91 -13.67 -13.23
CA ASP A 102 -1.90 -14.98 -13.90
C ASP A 102 -1.17 -16.06 -13.06
#